data_AF-A0A0Q5L7S1-F1
#
_entry.id   AF-A0A0Q5L7S1-F1
#
_cell.length_a   1.000
_cell.length_b   1.000
_cell.length_c   1.000
_cell.angle_alpha   90.00
_cell.angle_beta   90.00
_cell.angle_gamma   90.00
#
_symmetry.space_group_name_H-M   'P 1'
#
loop_
_entity.id
_entity.type
_entity.pdbx_description
1 polymer ?
#
loop_
_entity_poly.entity_id
_entity_poly.type
_entity_poly.pdbx_seq_one_letter_code
_entity_poly.pdbx_strand_id
1 'polypeptide(L)'
;MGEGTGDGRPTAGRRADALAPAAGAVDHVALWRGINVGTAKRVGMADLRAVAAGLGLVAPTTVLASGNLVAGVPTDRAGDLAAELRAAVAVATGVDAAVLVLTGDAFRALAAANPLRRDERPPARVSVAVAEVPGALAGTAPPAVDLGDEEMVVAPDAVYQWLPAGVTGSPVPAAWWRGLPTTVTARNDATVQKIVALLDDRAASRG
;
A
#
# COMPACT_ATOMS: atom_id res chain seq x y z
N MET A 1 51.50 -45.84 -32.64
CA MET A 1 50.26 -46.26 -31.97
C MET A 1 50.20 -45.49 -30.66
N GLY A 2 49.16 -44.67 -30.46
CA GLY A 2 48.90 -43.98 -29.19
C GLY A 2 49.12 -42.47 -29.25
N GLU A 3 48.17 -41.77 -29.88
CA GLU A 3 47.95 -40.34 -29.71
C GLU A 3 47.60 -40.01 -28.24
N GLY A 4 48.05 -38.85 -27.75
CA GLY A 4 47.76 -38.40 -26.38
C GLY A 4 47.95 -36.90 -26.21
N THR A 5 46.84 -36.17 -26.37
CA THR A 5 46.37 -35.07 -25.51
C THR A 5 47.32 -33.88 -25.26
N GLY A 6 47.03 -32.63 -25.62
CA GLY A 6 45.84 -31.96 -26.11
C GLY A 6 46.12 -30.45 -25.96
N ASP A 7 46.13 -29.73 -27.09
CA ASP A 7 46.15 -28.27 -27.13
C ASP A 7 44.71 -27.76 -26.95
N GLY A 8 44.54 -26.77 -26.09
CA GLY A 8 43.24 -26.22 -25.72
C GLY A 8 43.38 -24.88 -25.04
N ARG A 9 43.73 -23.85 -25.81
CA ARG A 9 43.47 -22.45 -25.44
C ARG A 9 42.06 -22.03 -25.95
N PRO A 10 41.53 -20.89 -25.48
CA PRO A 10 40.36 -20.81 -24.61
C PRO A 10 39.06 -20.48 -25.37
N THR A 11 37.91 -20.88 -24.82
CA THR A 11 36.61 -20.37 -25.26
C THR A 11 35.97 -19.53 -24.17
N ALA A 12 35.99 -18.23 -24.42
CA ALA A 12 35.03 -17.29 -23.86
C ALA A 12 33.65 -17.52 -24.53
N GLY A 13 32.58 -17.24 -23.79
CA GLY A 13 31.19 -17.33 -24.26
C GLY A 13 30.52 -18.58 -23.69
N ARG A 14 29.46 -18.49 -22.91
CA ARG A 14 28.28 -17.68 -23.15
C ARG A 14 27.65 -17.39 -21.79
N ARG A 15 27.47 -16.11 -21.46
CA ARG A 15 26.44 -15.70 -20.50
C ARG A 15 25.15 -16.29 -21.04
N ALA A 16 24.54 -17.23 -20.32
CA ALA A 16 23.22 -17.72 -20.65
C ALA A 16 22.25 -16.57 -20.41
N ASP A 17 22.12 -15.78 -21.47
CA ASP A 17 20.93 -15.15 -22.01
C ASP A 17 19.77 -15.11 -21.03
N ALA A 18 19.49 -13.87 -20.62
CA ALA A 18 18.22 -13.42 -20.09
C ALA A 18 17.07 -14.06 -20.88
N LEU A 19 16.31 -14.93 -20.21
CA LEU A 19 14.98 -15.26 -20.67
C LEU A 19 14.04 -14.18 -20.12
N ALA A 20 13.87 -13.10 -20.88
CA ALA A 20 12.60 -12.39 -20.87
C ALA A 20 11.78 -12.91 -22.08
N PRO A 21 10.45 -13.07 -21.98
CA PRO A 21 9.57 -12.51 -20.94
C PRO A 21 8.59 -13.54 -20.31
N ALA A 22 8.13 -13.23 -19.09
CA ALA A 22 6.69 -13.12 -18.86
C ALA A 22 6.42 -11.64 -18.59
N ALA A 23 5.66 -11.00 -19.47
CA ALA A 23 5.13 -9.67 -19.22
C ALA A 23 4.14 -9.78 -18.05
N GLY A 24 4.57 -9.42 -16.85
CA GLY A 24 3.74 -9.45 -15.66
C GLY A 24 4.18 -8.36 -14.70
N ALA A 25 3.38 -7.32 -14.56
CA ALA A 25 3.47 -6.43 -13.41
C ALA A 25 2.12 -6.49 -12.69
N VAL A 26 2.15 -6.75 -11.39
CA VAL A 26 0.95 -6.74 -10.55
C VAL A 26 0.84 -5.36 -9.93
N ASP A 27 -0.31 -4.71 -10.08
CA ASP A 27 -0.52 -3.42 -9.44
C ASP A 27 -0.48 -3.58 -7.92
N HIS A 28 0.20 -2.64 -7.25
CA HIS A 28 0.24 -2.53 -5.81
C HIS A 28 -0.13 -1.11 -5.38
N VAL A 29 -0.64 -0.99 -4.17
CA VAL A 29 -0.96 0.25 -3.49
C VAL A 29 -0.02 0.42 -2.30
N ALA A 30 0.73 1.52 -2.28
CA ALA A 30 1.57 1.93 -1.15
C ALA A 30 0.93 3.12 -0.41
N LEU A 31 0.74 2.98 0.90
CA LEU A 31 0.08 3.93 1.78
C LEU A 31 1.03 4.39 2.89
N TRP A 32 1.52 5.62 2.80
CA TRP A 32 2.36 6.20 3.87
C TRP A 32 1.51 6.72 5.03
N ARG A 33 1.97 6.49 6.25
CA ARG A 33 1.28 6.96 7.46
C ARG A 33 1.92 8.24 7.99
N GLY A 34 1.08 9.22 8.29
CA GLY A 34 1.48 10.43 9.00
C GLY A 34 2.37 11.39 8.21
N ILE A 35 2.35 11.32 6.87
CA ILE A 35 2.97 12.36 6.03
C ILE A 35 1.97 13.45 5.68
N ASN A 36 2.47 14.65 5.44
CA ASN A 36 1.71 15.84 5.06
C ASN A 36 0.55 16.19 6.01
N VAL A 37 0.65 15.72 7.26
CA VAL A 37 -0.18 16.16 8.39
C VAL A 37 0.65 17.15 9.23
N GLY A 38 0.17 18.39 9.33
CA GLY A 38 0.93 19.47 9.97
C GLY A 38 2.23 19.82 9.24
N THR A 39 3.27 20.19 9.98
CA THR A 39 4.53 20.74 9.43
C THR A 39 5.73 19.79 9.46
N ALA A 40 5.68 18.70 10.25
CA ALA A 40 6.88 17.92 10.59
C ALA A 40 7.29 16.86 9.56
N LYS A 41 6.36 16.37 8.73
CA LYS A 41 6.61 15.26 7.78
C LYS A 41 6.15 15.59 6.37
N ARG A 42 6.76 16.60 5.75
CA ARG A 42 6.40 17.00 4.38
C ARG A 42 7.15 16.17 3.35
N VAL A 43 6.40 15.53 2.46
CA VAL A 43 6.94 14.73 1.36
C VAL A 43 6.25 15.12 0.07
N GLY A 44 7.03 15.48 -0.95
CA GLY A 44 6.54 15.79 -2.28
C GLY A 44 6.04 14.53 -2.98
N MET A 45 4.86 14.58 -3.60
CA MET A 45 4.35 13.45 -4.37
C MET A 45 5.22 13.15 -5.60
N ALA A 46 5.93 14.16 -6.13
CA ALA A 46 6.93 13.96 -7.17
C ALA A 46 8.10 13.09 -6.68
N ASP A 47 8.56 13.32 -5.44
CA ASP A 47 9.64 12.53 -4.84
C ASP A 47 9.21 11.07 -4.65
N LEU A 48 7.98 10.83 -4.18
CA LEU A 48 7.45 9.46 -4.06
C LEU A 48 7.43 8.73 -5.40
N ARG A 49 6.99 9.41 -6.48
CA ARG A 49 6.99 8.83 -7.83
C ARG A 49 8.40 8.57 -8.34
N ALA A 50 9.33 9.49 -8.10
CA ALA A 50 10.72 9.37 -8.52
C ALA A 50 11.42 8.21 -7.79
N VAL A 51 11.23 8.08 -6.47
CA VAL A 51 11.73 6.96 -5.68
C VAL A 51 11.17 5.63 -6.18
N ALA A 52 9.85 5.55 -6.37
CA ALA A 52 9.19 4.35 -6.90
C ALA A 52 9.75 3.95 -8.28
N ALA A 53 9.92 4.92 -9.19
CA ALA A 53 10.50 4.68 -10.51
C ALA A 53 11.98 4.23 -10.41
N GLY A 54 12.76 4.84 -9.53
CA GLY A 54 14.16 4.46 -9.27
C GLY A 54 14.31 3.05 -8.70
N LEU A 55 13.30 2.56 -7.97
CA LEU A 55 13.20 1.17 -7.53
C LEU A 55 12.68 0.21 -8.60
N GLY A 56 12.47 0.67 -9.83
CA GLY A 56 11.98 -0.15 -10.95
C GLY A 56 10.47 -0.41 -10.95
N LEU A 57 9.68 0.37 -10.21
CA LEU A 57 8.23 0.26 -10.26
C LEU A 57 7.65 0.88 -11.54
N VAL A 58 6.64 0.24 -12.11
CA VAL A 58 6.07 0.58 -13.42
C VAL A 58 4.95 1.59 -13.29
N ALA A 59 5.09 2.71 -13.99
CA ALA A 59 4.11 3.81 -14.05
C ALA A 59 3.60 4.27 -12.67
N PRO A 60 4.49 4.67 -11.74
CA PRO A 60 4.10 5.09 -10.41
C PRO A 60 3.24 6.36 -10.47
N THR A 61 2.05 6.26 -9.90
CA THR A 61 1.04 7.32 -9.91
C THR A 61 0.60 7.60 -8.48
N THR A 62 0.62 8.86 -8.05
CA THR A 62 0.18 9.25 -6.71
C THR A 62 -1.24 9.76 -6.72
N VAL A 63 -2.03 9.38 -5.70
CA VAL A 63 -3.41 9.87 -5.51
C VAL A 63 -3.42 10.86 -4.34
N LEU A 64 -3.80 12.11 -4.62
CA LEU A 64 -3.82 13.21 -3.65
C LEU A 64 -2.44 13.46 -3.01
N ALA A 65 -2.41 14.23 -1.91
CA ALA A 65 -1.18 14.62 -1.20
C ALA A 65 -0.95 13.85 0.11
N SER A 66 -1.72 12.78 0.39
CA SER A 66 -1.65 12.04 1.66
C SER A 66 -0.78 10.78 1.62
N GLY A 67 0.07 10.63 0.60
CA GLY A 67 0.97 9.48 0.49
C GLY A 67 0.24 8.22 0.05
N ASN A 68 -0.39 8.27 -1.11
CA ASN A 68 -0.97 7.10 -1.77
C ASN A 68 -0.29 6.97 -3.12
N LEU A 69 0.30 5.82 -3.39
CA LEU A 69 0.95 5.53 -4.65
C LEU A 69 0.44 4.21 -5.19
N VAL A 70 0.13 4.18 -6.48
CA VAL A 70 -0.20 2.97 -7.23
C VAL A 70 0.88 2.77 -8.28
N ALA A 71 1.46 1.58 -8.32
CA ALA A 71 2.45 1.22 -9.32
C ALA A 71 2.40 -0.27 -9.64
N GLY A 72 2.86 -0.62 -10.84
CA GLY A 72 3.07 -2.01 -11.22
C GLY A 72 4.36 -2.52 -10.60
N VAL A 73 4.29 -3.68 -9.95
CA VAL A 73 5.44 -4.37 -9.39
C VAL A 73 5.76 -5.55 -10.30
N PRO A 74 6.96 -5.62 -10.90
CA PRO A 74 7.37 -6.77 -11.70
C PRO A 74 7.19 -8.09 -10.95
N THR A 75 6.66 -9.13 -11.60
CA THR A 75 6.37 -10.43 -10.97
C THR A 75 7.60 -11.20 -10.52
N ASP A 76 8.75 -10.90 -11.10
CA ASP A 76 10.06 -11.46 -10.74
C ASP A 76 10.76 -10.67 -9.63
N ARG A 77 10.15 -9.58 -9.15
CA ARG A 77 10.69 -8.81 -8.03
C ARG A 77 10.73 -9.67 -6.77
N ALA A 78 11.89 -9.70 -6.13
CA ALA A 78 12.09 -10.22 -4.78
C ALA A 78 12.34 -9.06 -3.80
N GLY A 79 12.13 -9.31 -2.51
CA GLY A 79 12.40 -8.35 -1.44
C GLY A 79 11.14 -7.79 -0.78
N ASP A 80 11.36 -7.06 0.31
CA ASP A 80 10.30 -6.38 1.06
C ASP A 80 10.13 -4.97 0.47
N LEU A 81 9.15 -4.84 -0.44
CA LEU A 81 8.86 -3.59 -1.11
C LEU A 81 8.49 -2.46 -0.13
N ALA A 82 7.85 -2.78 1.01
CA ALA A 82 7.49 -1.76 1.99
C ALA A 82 8.75 -1.21 2.69
N ALA A 83 9.66 -2.09 3.11
CA ALA A 83 10.94 -1.69 3.70
C ALA A 83 11.81 -0.89 2.71
N GLU A 84 11.88 -1.32 1.46
CA GLU A 84 12.63 -0.64 0.39
C GLU A 84 12.08 0.76 0.09
N LEU A 85 10.76 0.89 -0.05
CA LEU A 85 10.11 2.19 -0.26
C LEU A 85 10.34 3.14 0.92
N ARG A 86 10.20 2.64 2.15
CA ARG A 86 10.45 3.44 3.36
C ARG A 86 11.88 3.95 3.40
N ALA A 87 12.86 3.06 3.19
CA ALA A 87 14.27 3.42 3.23
C ALA A 87 14.63 4.41 2.12
N ALA A 88 14.17 4.18 0.89
CA ALA A 88 14.48 5.04 -0.25
C ALA A 88 13.82 6.43 -0.10
N VAL A 89 12.59 6.52 0.42
CA VAL A 89 11.96 7.81 0.73
C VAL A 89 12.71 8.55 1.84
N ALA A 90 13.11 7.85 2.90
CA ALA A 90 13.88 8.47 3.98
C ALA A 90 15.22 9.05 3.47
N VAL A 91 15.91 8.34 2.57
CA VAL A 91 17.14 8.83 1.92
C VAL A 91 16.86 10.03 1.03
N ALA A 92 15.80 9.99 0.22
CA ALA A 92 15.50 11.04 -0.75
C ALA A 92 14.97 12.33 -0.11
N THR A 93 14.20 12.24 0.97
CA THR A 93 13.44 13.37 1.51
C THR A 93 13.78 13.71 2.97
N GLY A 94 14.60 12.89 3.63
CA GLY A 94 14.90 13.04 5.06
C GLY A 94 13.71 12.68 5.98
N VAL A 95 12.61 12.14 5.45
CA VAL A 95 11.39 11.83 6.21
C VAL A 95 11.27 10.32 6.37
N ASP A 96 11.41 9.84 7.61
CA ASP A 96 11.06 8.47 7.95
C ASP A 96 9.57 8.34 8.26
N ALA A 97 8.85 7.68 7.36
CA ALA A 97 7.43 7.40 7.47
C ALA A 97 7.14 5.93 7.13
N ALA A 98 6.38 5.27 8.00
CA ALA A 98 5.91 3.91 7.76
C ALA A 98 5.05 3.86 6.50
N VAL A 99 5.19 2.79 5.72
CA VAL A 99 4.44 2.54 4.49
C VAL A 99 3.85 1.14 4.54
N LEU A 100 2.57 1.03 4.24
CA LEU A 100 1.87 -0.23 4.05
C LEU A 100 1.76 -0.49 2.54
N VAL A 101 2.07 -1.70 2.09
CA VAL A 101 1.95 -2.11 0.69
C VAL A 101 0.95 -3.26 0.57
N LEU A 102 -0.04 -3.10 -0.31
CA LEU A 102 -1.02 -4.14 -0.66
C LEU A 102 -0.99 -4.41 -2.16
N THR A 103 -1.38 -5.62 -2.57
CA THR A 103 -1.73 -5.84 -3.98
C THR A 103 -2.99 -5.04 -4.34
N GLY A 104 -3.13 -4.68 -5.61
CA GLY A 104 -4.31 -3.98 -6.12
C GLY A 104 -5.59 -4.77 -5.86
N ASP A 105 -5.55 -6.10 -6.01
CA ASP A 105 -6.70 -6.96 -5.76
C ASP A 105 -7.07 -7.03 -4.27
N ALA A 106 -6.08 -7.13 -3.37
CA ALA A 106 -6.34 -7.04 -1.94
C ALA A 106 -6.95 -5.69 -1.56
N PHE A 107 -6.46 -4.59 -2.15
CA PHE A 107 -7.01 -3.27 -1.92
C PHE A 107 -8.46 -3.14 -2.44
N ARG A 108 -8.77 -3.68 -3.62
CA ARG A 108 -10.14 -3.74 -4.15
C ARG A 108 -11.07 -4.56 -3.27
N ALA A 109 -10.64 -5.75 -2.85
CA ALA A 109 -11.41 -6.62 -1.97
C ALA A 109 -11.73 -5.92 -0.64
N LEU A 110 -10.72 -5.27 -0.04
CA LEU A 110 -10.89 -4.49 1.18
C LEU A 110 -11.84 -3.30 1.01
N ALA A 111 -11.78 -2.62 -0.14
CA ALA A 111 -12.68 -1.52 -0.47
C ALA A 111 -14.13 -2.01 -0.65
N ALA A 112 -14.32 -3.13 -1.34
CA ALA A 112 -15.63 -3.74 -1.59
C ALA A 112 -16.27 -4.31 -0.31
N ALA A 113 -15.45 -4.76 0.65
CA ALA A 113 -15.90 -5.32 1.91
C ALA A 113 -16.41 -4.28 2.93
N ASN A 114 -16.33 -2.97 2.64
CA ASN A 114 -16.73 -1.92 3.57
C ASN A 114 -18.26 -1.91 3.80
N PRO A 115 -18.76 -2.34 4.99
CA PRO A 115 -20.20 -2.44 5.25
C PRO A 115 -20.86 -1.08 5.51
N LEU A 116 -20.05 -0.02 5.67
CA LEU A 116 -20.50 1.34 5.99
C LEU A 116 -20.67 2.21 4.74
N ARG A 117 -20.48 1.64 3.53
CA ARG A 117 -20.84 2.25 2.24
C ARG A 117 -22.33 2.07 1.95
N ARG A 118 -23.17 2.66 2.79
CA ARG A 118 -24.64 2.60 2.69
C ARG A 118 -25.26 3.91 3.14
N ASP A 119 -26.58 3.99 3.09
CA ASP A 119 -27.39 5.08 3.65
C ASP A 119 -26.96 6.48 3.15
N GLU A 120 -26.47 6.55 1.90
CA GLU A 120 -25.95 7.79 1.28
C GLU A 120 -24.86 8.50 2.10
N ARG A 121 -24.16 7.78 2.98
CA ARG A 121 -23.11 8.31 3.84
C ARG A 121 -22.01 8.99 3.00
N PRO A 122 -21.68 10.26 3.26
CA PRO A 122 -20.59 10.95 2.58
C PRO A 122 -19.26 10.18 2.70
N PRO A 123 -18.60 9.81 1.59
CA PRO A 123 -17.37 9.02 1.63
C PRO A 123 -16.21 9.69 2.39
N ALA A 124 -16.21 11.02 2.52
CA ALA A 124 -15.22 11.75 3.31
C ALA A 124 -15.37 11.54 4.83
N ARG A 125 -16.54 11.05 5.28
CA ARG A 125 -16.90 10.78 6.68
C ARG A 125 -16.86 9.28 7.02
N VAL A 126 -16.60 8.42 6.04
CA VAL A 126 -16.31 7.00 6.26
C VAL A 126 -14.79 6.83 6.29
N SER A 127 -14.26 6.21 7.33
CA SER A 127 -12.83 5.90 7.48
C SER A 127 -12.60 4.40 7.29
N VAL A 128 -11.48 4.07 6.65
CA VAL A 128 -10.98 2.71 6.44
C VAL A 128 -9.56 2.67 6.99
N ALA A 129 -9.38 2.01 8.14
CA ALA A 129 -8.09 1.82 8.79
C ALA A 129 -7.57 0.41 8.50
N VAL A 130 -6.65 0.30 7.55
CA VAL A 130 -6.13 -0.96 7.03
C VAL A 130 -5.05 -1.53 7.94
N ALA A 131 -5.17 -2.80 8.31
CA ALA A 131 -4.16 -3.53 9.08
C ALA A 131 -2.86 -3.70 8.28
N GLU A 132 -1.72 -3.54 8.96
CA GLU A 132 -0.41 -3.80 8.36
C GLU A 132 -0.16 -5.30 8.16
N VAL A 133 -0.65 -6.12 9.09
CA VAL A 133 -0.58 -7.58 9.02
C VAL A 133 -1.96 -8.14 8.65
N PRO A 134 -2.10 -8.84 7.50
CA PRO A 134 -3.38 -9.43 7.10
C PRO A 134 -3.96 -10.37 8.17
N GLY A 135 -5.26 -10.27 8.40
CA GLY A 135 -6.02 -11.08 9.35
C GLY A 135 -5.74 -10.78 10.83
N ALA A 136 -4.80 -9.90 11.16
CA ALA A 136 -4.36 -9.69 12.54
C ALA A 136 -5.46 -9.10 13.44
N LEU A 137 -6.48 -8.45 12.87
CA LEU A 137 -7.60 -7.91 13.64
C LEU A 137 -8.71 -8.93 13.90
N ALA A 138 -8.59 -10.16 13.39
CA ALA A 138 -9.60 -11.21 13.61
C ALA A 138 -9.85 -11.43 15.11
N GLY A 139 -11.12 -11.39 15.52
CA GLY A 139 -11.53 -11.52 16.93
C GLY A 139 -11.28 -10.29 17.80
N THR A 140 -10.76 -9.19 17.24
CA THR A 140 -10.63 -7.92 17.98
C THR A 140 -11.99 -7.30 18.22
N ALA A 141 -12.31 -7.02 19.49
CA ALA A 141 -13.54 -6.34 19.87
C ALA A 141 -13.47 -4.82 19.63
N PRO A 142 -14.59 -4.16 19.27
CA PRO A 142 -14.68 -2.71 19.27
C PRO A 142 -14.43 -2.13 20.68
N PRO A 143 -14.11 -0.83 20.81
CA PRO A 143 -13.88 -0.21 22.11
C PRO A 143 -15.15 -0.26 22.96
N ALA A 144 -15.00 -0.54 24.25
CA ALA A 144 -16.09 -0.51 25.22
C ALA A 144 -16.40 0.94 25.65
N VAL A 145 -16.87 1.77 24.70
CA VAL A 145 -17.27 3.17 24.90
C VAL A 145 -18.59 3.44 24.19
N ASP A 146 -19.28 4.49 24.61
CA ASP A 146 -20.42 5.01 23.86
C ASP A 146 -19.91 5.70 22.58
N LEU A 147 -20.34 5.18 21.42
CA LEU A 147 -19.99 5.71 20.11
C LEU A 147 -20.92 6.85 19.67
N GLY A 148 -22.03 7.08 20.38
CA GLY A 148 -23.07 8.02 19.96
C GLY A 148 -23.58 7.67 18.55
N ASP A 149 -23.50 8.65 17.64
CA ASP A 149 -23.90 8.48 16.24
C ASP A 149 -22.82 7.82 15.35
N GLU A 150 -21.65 7.50 15.89
CA GLU A 150 -20.62 6.77 15.16
C GLU A 150 -20.96 5.28 15.04
N GLU A 151 -20.55 4.67 13.94
CA GLU A 151 -20.60 3.22 13.77
C GLU A 151 -19.19 2.70 13.52
N MET A 152 -18.81 1.60 14.17
CA MET A 152 -17.53 0.94 13.97
C MET A 152 -17.73 -0.53 13.66
N VAL A 153 -17.04 -1.02 12.63
CA VAL A 153 -16.93 -2.45 12.33
C VAL A 153 -15.47 -2.84 12.31
N VAL A 154 -15.10 -3.80 13.15
CA VAL A 154 -13.76 -4.40 13.17
C VAL A 154 -13.82 -5.69 12.35
N ALA A 155 -13.19 -5.68 11.18
CA ALA A 155 -13.02 -6.82 10.30
C ALA A 155 -11.57 -7.35 10.39
N PRO A 156 -11.28 -8.57 9.90
CA PRO A 156 -9.94 -9.16 10.03
C PRO A 156 -8.78 -8.31 9.48
N ASP A 157 -9.02 -7.54 8.41
CA ASP A 157 -8.00 -6.75 7.71
C ASP A 157 -8.18 -5.23 7.83
N ALA A 158 -9.28 -4.77 8.44
CA ALA A 158 -9.57 -3.34 8.54
C ALA A 158 -10.54 -2.99 9.66
N VAL A 159 -10.42 -1.78 10.19
CA VAL A 159 -11.46 -1.12 10.98
C VAL A 159 -12.18 -0.12 10.07
N TYR A 160 -13.47 -0.29 9.90
CA TYR A 160 -14.36 0.65 9.20
C TYR A 160 -15.07 1.53 10.22
N GLN A 161 -15.13 2.85 9.96
CA GLN A 161 -15.83 3.79 10.83
C GLN A 161 -16.72 4.74 10.05
N TRP A 162 -17.92 4.98 10.55
CA TRP A 162 -18.77 6.10 10.20
C TRP A 162 -18.56 7.21 11.21
N LEU A 163 -18.07 8.37 10.75
CA LEU A 163 -17.61 9.48 11.59
C LEU A 163 -18.40 10.75 11.23
N PRO A 164 -19.68 10.89 11.63
CA PRO A 164 -20.50 12.06 11.29
C PRO A 164 -19.87 13.37 11.79
N ALA A 165 -19.29 13.38 12.99
CA ALA A 165 -18.56 14.50 13.56
C ALA A 165 -17.13 14.68 12.97
N GLY A 166 -16.63 13.68 12.23
CA GLY A 166 -15.26 13.61 11.72
C GLY A 166 -14.26 13.05 12.73
N VAL A 167 -13.07 12.69 12.24
CA VAL A 167 -12.07 11.92 13.01
C VAL A 167 -11.64 12.57 14.34
N THR A 168 -11.59 13.90 14.39
CA THR A 168 -11.20 14.64 15.62
C THR A 168 -12.30 14.66 16.68
N GLY A 169 -13.54 14.37 16.30
CA GLY A 169 -14.69 14.30 17.21
C GLY A 169 -14.98 12.89 17.73
N SER A 170 -14.21 11.88 17.30
CA SER A 170 -14.49 10.49 17.65
C SER A 170 -14.24 10.20 19.13
N PRO A 171 -15.18 9.54 19.84
CA PRO A 171 -15.01 9.15 21.23
C PRO A 171 -14.07 7.95 21.40
N VAL A 172 -13.64 7.31 20.29
CA VAL A 172 -12.78 6.12 20.32
C VAL A 172 -11.43 6.47 20.97
N PRO A 173 -11.10 5.87 22.13
CA PRO A 173 -9.88 6.24 22.84
C PRO A 173 -8.63 5.89 22.05
N ALA A 174 -7.65 6.78 22.03
CA ALA A 174 -6.36 6.51 21.41
C ALA A 174 -5.64 5.29 22.02
N ALA A 175 -5.99 4.88 23.25
CA ALA A 175 -5.50 3.65 23.86
C ALA A 175 -6.03 2.38 23.17
N TRP A 176 -7.27 2.39 22.67
CA TRP A 176 -7.82 1.26 21.90
C TRP A 176 -7.05 1.06 20.60
N TRP A 177 -6.81 2.14 19.84
CA TRP A 177 -6.00 2.09 18.63
C TRP A 177 -4.56 1.60 18.86
N ARG A 178 -3.94 2.00 19.98
CA ARG A 178 -2.60 1.52 20.36
C ARG A 178 -2.59 0.08 20.89
N GLY A 179 -3.73 -0.42 21.35
CA GLY A 179 -3.91 -1.78 21.85
C GLY A 179 -4.22 -2.80 20.75
N LEU A 180 -4.37 -2.37 19.49
CA LEU A 180 -4.56 -3.29 18.37
C LEU A 180 -3.32 -4.18 18.20
N PRO A 181 -3.49 -5.45 17.77
CA PRO A 181 -2.39 -6.40 17.57
C PRO A 181 -1.48 -6.04 16.38
N THR A 182 -1.87 -5.04 15.58
CA THR A 182 -1.11 -4.54 14.44
C THR A 182 -1.32 -3.04 14.28
N THR A 183 -0.36 -2.36 13.65
CA THR A 183 -0.55 -0.96 13.26
C THR A 183 -1.59 -0.89 12.13
N VAL A 184 -2.37 0.19 12.13
CA VAL A 184 -3.32 0.48 11.05
C VAL A 184 -2.97 1.77 10.31
N THR A 185 -3.27 1.80 9.01
CA THR A 185 -3.15 3.00 8.18
C THR A 185 -4.53 3.45 7.71
N ALA A 186 -4.97 4.61 8.21
CA ALA A 186 -6.29 5.15 7.91
C ALA A 186 -6.34 6.01 6.64
N ARG A 187 -7.41 5.84 5.86
CA ARG A 187 -7.84 6.70 4.75
C ARG A 187 -9.34 6.90 4.82
N ASN A 188 -9.83 8.07 4.39
CA ASN A 188 -11.26 8.20 4.17
C ASN A 188 -11.68 7.44 2.90
N ASP A 189 -12.95 7.08 2.83
CA ASP A 189 -13.49 6.25 1.75
C ASP A 189 -13.46 6.98 0.40
N ALA A 190 -13.59 8.31 0.39
CA ALA A 190 -13.37 9.12 -0.80
C ALA A 190 -11.97 8.89 -1.42
N THR A 191 -10.94 8.73 -0.59
CA THR A 191 -9.58 8.41 -1.06
C THR A 191 -9.49 6.97 -1.55
N VAL A 192 -10.09 6.03 -0.81
CA VAL A 192 -10.14 4.61 -1.20
C VAL A 192 -10.77 4.45 -2.58
N GLN A 193 -11.91 5.12 -2.83
CA GLN A 193 -12.60 5.09 -4.13
C GLN A 193 -11.73 5.65 -5.27
N LYS A 194 -10.98 6.73 -5.05
CA LYS A 194 -10.06 7.27 -6.05
C LYS A 194 -8.91 6.32 -6.38
N ILE A 195 -8.42 5.58 -5.38
CA ILE A 195 -7.38 4.57 -5.59
C ILE A 195 -7.96 3.38 -6.38
N VAL A 196 -9.17 2.92 -6.06
CA VAL A 196 -9.87 1.87 -6.82
C VAL A 196 -10.08 2.31 -8.27
N ALA A 197 -10.59 3.51 -8.50
CA ALA A 197 -10.78 4.04 -9.86
C ALA A 197 -9.46 4.05 -10.65
N LEU A 198 -8.36 4.49 -10.05
CA LEU A 198 -7.04 4.44 -10.69
C LEU A 198 -6.58 3.01 -10.99
N LEU A 199 -6.80 2.06 -10.08
CA LEU A 199 -6.49 0.65 -10.33
C LEU A 199 -7.30 0.09 -11.51
N ASP A 200 -8.56 0.48 -11.64
CA ASP A 200 -9.46 0.03 -12.70
C ASP A 200 -9.10 0.65 -14.05
N ASP A 201 -8.77 1.94 -14.10
CA ASP A 201 -8.26 2.62 -15.30
C ASP A 201 -6.96 1.95 -15.82
N ARG A 202 -6.07 1.57 -14.90
CA ARG A 202 -4.83 0.85 -15.23
C ARG A 202 -5.09 -0.55 -15.76
N ALA A 203 -6.10 -1.25 -15.23
CA ALA A 203 -6.51 -2.56 -15.73
C ALA A 203 -7.11 -2.45 -17.14
N ALA A 204 -7.99 -1.47 -17.37
CA ALA A 204 -8.59 -1.21 -18.68
C ALA A 204 -7.56 -0.82 -19.74
N SER A 205 -6.45 -0.18 -19.34
CA SER A 205 -5.38 0.22 -20.26
C SER A 205 -4.41 -0.92 -20.62
N ARG A 206 -4.52 -2.10 -19.99
CA ARG A 206 -3.69 -3.29 -20.26
C ARG A 206 -4.41 -4.38 -21.05
N GLY A 207 -5.74 -4.32 -21.13
CA GLY A 207 -6.59 -5.24 -21.91
C GLY A 207 -6.84 -4.70 -23.31
#